data_AF-A0A5J4YT20-F1
#
_entry.id   AF-A0A5J4YT20-F1
#
_cell.length_a   1.000
_cell.length_b   1.000
_cell.length_c   1.000
_cell.angle_alpha   90.00
_cell.angle_beta   90.00
_cell.angle_gamma   90.00
#
_symmetry.space_group_name_H-M   'P 1'
#
loop_
_entity.id
_entity.type
_entity.pdbx_description
1 polymer ?
#
loop_
_entity_poly.entity_id
_entity_poly.type
_entity_poly.pdbx_seq_one_letter_code
_entity_poly.pdbx_strand_id
1 'polypeptide(L)'
;MEVQTAQTLVSRATFESQCRACAAFLGKTNGRDKLFRLLQFLARLVRGTSGSVSVQQTALHVEMTLSSSRQTFRLFKFLNVLAANMVYRVDHGALVDVIQSLADLAIAMWFVLDNMSWLCKAKLFARGDAAQFSRRAGRFWFLNSVLNVVVKLLMLRQLQEQAAESRAKADASQVGEPARAEMKLVEKQQRLCMLDLSRSVLDLPISYSMTQLPKQQFSPSLTGACGVISSVIGCWQQWPGK
;
A
#
# COMPACT_ATOMS: atom_id res chain seq x y z
N MET A 1 28.39 -0.10 -38.78
CA MET A 1 28.37 -1.40 -38.08
C MET A 1 28.52 -1.22 -36.56
N GLU A 2 29.51 -0.47 -36.08
CA GLU A 2 29.75 -0.24 -34.63
C GLU A 2 28.58 0.41 -33.87
N VAL A 3 27.90 1.39 -34.46
CA VAL A 3 26.74 2.07 -33.83
C VAL A 3 25.58 1.11 -33.57
N GLN A 4 25.36 0.16 -34.47
CA GLN A 4 24.27 -0.82 -34.38
C GLN A 4 24.57 -1.88 -33.31
N THR A 5 25.85 -2.28 -33.19
CA THR A 5 26.33 -3.14 -32.10
C THR A 5 26.20 -2.47 -30.74
N ALA A 6 26.57 -1.19 -30.62
CA ALA A 6 26.45 -0.43 -29.37
C ALA A 6 24.99 -0.26 -28.93
N GLN A 7 24.07 0.08 -29.84
CA GLN A 7 22.64 0.16 -29.54
C GLN A 7 22.06 -1.19 -29.08
N THR A 8 22.49 -2.28 -29.71
CA THR A 8 22.07 -3.64 -29.33
C THR A 8 22.56 -4.02 -27.93
N LEU A 9 23.79 -3.66 -27.57
CA LEU A 9 24.36 -3.90 -26.24
C LEU A 9 23.65 -3.08 -25.16
N VAL A 10 23.35 -1.80 -25.41
CA VAL A 10 22.60 -0.95 -24.47
C VAL A 10 21.17 -1.47 -24.28
N SER A 11 20.49 -1.88 -25.36
CA SER A 11 19.16 -2.50 -25.29
C SER A 11 19.18 -3.78 -24.46
N ARG A 12 20.17 -4.64 -24.67
CA ARG A 12 20.36 -5.88 -23.91
C ARG A 12 20.65 -5.63 -22.43
N ALA A 13 21.56 -4.71 -22.11
CA ALA A 13 21.87 -4.36 -20.73
C ALA A 13 20.64 -3.78 -20.00
N THR A 14 19.84 -2.97 -20.69
CA THR A 14 18.58 -2.42 -20.16
C THR A 14 17.57 -3.53 -19.90
N PHE A 15 17.39 -4.45 -20.85
CA PHE A 15 16.49 -5.60 -20.70
C PHE A 15 16.92 -6.51 -19.53
N GLU A 16 18.20 -6.86 -19.42
CA GLU A 16 18.72 -7.66 -18.32
C GLU A 16 18.52 -6.97 -16.96
N SER A 17 18.71 -5.65 -16.89
CA SER A 17 18.43 -4.86 -15.68
C SER A 17 16.96 -4.92 -15.29
N GLN A 18 16.04 -4.78 -16.25
CA GLN A 18 14.60 -4.89 -16.02
C GLN A 18 14.21 -6.30 -15.56
N CYS A 19 14.74 -7.36 -16.17
CA CYS A 19 14.51 -8.74 -15.75
C CYS A 19 14.98 -8.98 -14.30
N ARG A 20 16.16 -8.49 -13.94
CA ARG A 20 16.68 -8.56 -12.56
C ARG A 20 15.78 -7.81 -11.58
N ALA A 21 15.30 -6.62 -11.93
CA ALA A 21 14.38 -5.85 -11.10
C ALA A 21 13.03 -6.56 -10.91
N CYS A 22 12.46 -7.12 -11.98
CA CYS A 22 11.25 -7.95 -11.94
C CYS A 22 11.45 -9.16 -11.01
N ALA A 23 12.54 -9.90 -11.18
CA ALA A 23 12.85 -11.07 -10.35
C ALA A 23 13.01 -10.68 -8.87
N ALA A 24 13.69 -9.59 -8.56
CA ALA A 24 13.86 -9.10 -7.19
C ALA A 24 12.54 -8.60 -6.56
N PHE A 25 11.67 -7.97 -7.35
CA PHE A 25 10.33 -7.58 -6.91
C PHE A 25 9.46 -8.82 -6.59
N LEU A 26 9.40 -9.78 -7.52
CA LEU A 26 8.58 -11.00 -7.39
C LEU A 26 9.15 -11.98 -6.37
N GLY A 27 10.46 -11.97 -6.11
CA GLY A 27 11.08 -12.77 -5.06
C GLY A 27 10.53 -12.46 -3.67
N LYS A 28 10.18 -11.20 -3.40
CA LYS A 28 9.60 -10.77 -2.12
C LYS A 28 8.12 -11.14 -2.03
N THR A 29 7.71 -11.76 -0.92
CA THR A 29 6.28 -12.05 -0.63
C THR A 29 5.42 -10.79 -0.69
N ASN A 30 5.92 -9.65 -0.20
CA ASN A 30 5.24 -8.36 -0.30
C ASN A 30 5.07 -7.89 -1.76
N GLY A 31 6.04 -8.13 -2.65
CA GLY A 31 5.91 -7.79 -4.07
C GLY A 31 4.81 -8.58 -4.75
N ARG A 32 4.75 -9.89 -4.48
CA ARG A 32 3.66 -10.77 -4.95
C ARG A 32 2.28 -10.36 -4.43
N ASP A 33 2.14 -10.04 -3.14
CA ASP A 33 0.87 -9.54 -2.57
C ASP A 33 0.40 -8.24 -3.25
N LYS A 34 1.31 -7.30 -3.53
CA LYS A 34 0.97 -6.04 -4.22
C LYS A 34 0.56 -6.26 -5.67
N LEU A 35 1.26 -7.13 -6.40
CA LEU A 35 0.87 -7.49 -7.77
C LEU A 35 -0.51 -8.16 -7.79
N PHE A 36 -0.77 -9.10 -6.88
CA PHE A 36 -2.07 -9.77 -6.80
C PHE A 36 -3.17 -8.78 -6.42
N ARG A 37 -2.87 -7.78 -5.59
CA ARG A 37 -3.80 -6.70 -5.27
C ARG A 37 -4.15 -5.90 -6.52
N LEU A 38 -3.17 -5.57 -7.35
CA LEU A 38 -3.38 -4.87 -8.62
C LEU A 38 -4.30 -5.68 -9.54
N LEU A 39 -3.99 -6.96 -9.76
CA LEU A 39 -4.80 -7.85 -10.59
C LEU A 39 -6.23 -8.02 -10.03
N GLN A 40 -6.38 -8.12 -8.71
CA GLN A 40 -7.68 -8.21 -8.05
C GLN A 40 -8.55 -6.98 -8.34
N PHE A 41 -7.97 -5.77 -8.21
CA PHE A 41 -8.72 -4.54 -8.45
C PHE A 41 -8.92 -4.23 -9.93
N LEU A 42 -8.05 -4.70 -10.82
CA LEU A 42 -8.31 -4.72 -12.27
C LEU A 42 -9.55 -5.57 -12.58
N ALA A 43 -9.62 -6.78 -12.02
CA ALA A 43 -10.82 -7.62 -12.18
C ALA A 43 -12.08 -6.94 -11.62
N ARG A 44 -11.98 -6.31 -10.45
CA ARG A 44 -13.08 -5.52 -9.87
C ARG A 44 -13.52 -4.35 -10.76
N LEU A 45 -12.57 -3.65 -11.38
CA LEU A 45 -12.84 -2.55 -12.31
C LEU A 45 -13.57 -3.07 -13.56
N VAL A 46 -13.05 -4.13 -14.19
CA VAL A 46 -13.69 -4.78 -15.35
C VAL A 46 -15.11 -5.23 -15.02
N ARG A 47 -15.33 -5.80 -13.83
CA ARG A 47 -16.67 -6.18 -13.36
C ARG A 47 -17.61 -4.98 -13.22
N GLY A 48 -17.10 -3.82 -12.85
CA GLY A 48 -17.90 -2.60 -12.71
C GLY A 48 -18.18 -1.88 -14.04
N THR A 49 -17.33 -2.04 -15.05
CA THR A 49 -17.45 -1.32 -16.33
C THR A 49 -18.03 -2.17 -17.45
N SER A 50 -18.00 -3.50 -17.34
CA SER A 50 -18.53 -4.39 -18.37
C SER A 50 -20.05 -4.41 -18.38
N GLY A 51 -20.67 -4.35 -19.57
CA GLY A 51 -22.10 -4.58 -19.75
C GLY A 51 -22.48 -6.06 -19.90
N SER A 52 -21.51 -6.96 -20.02
CA SER A 52 -21.73 -8.40 -20.22
C SER A 52 -21.72 -9.17 -18.90
N VAL A 53 -22.82 -9.89 -18.61
CA VAL A 53 -22.98 -10.70 -17.38
C VAL A 53 -21.90 -11.79 -17.27
N SER A 54 -21.54 -12.45 -18.37
CA SER A 54 -20.52 -13.52 -18.35
C SER A 54 -19.12 -12.99 -18.00
N VAL A 55 -18.78 -11.80 -18.51
CA VAL A 55 -17.53 -11.11 -18.18
C VAL A 55 -17.53 -10.67 -16.71
N GLN A 56 -18.66 -10.13 -16.22
CA GLN A 56 -18.79 -9.74 -14.81
C GLN A 56 -18.61 -10.92 -13.85
N GLN A 57 -19.19 -12.08 -14.17
CA GLN A 57 -19.05 -13.31 -13.37
C GLN A 57 -17.61 -13.83 -13.38
N THR A 58 -16.96 -13.86 -14.55
CA THR A 58 -15.55 -14.26 -14.67
C THR A 58 -14.65 -13.33 -13.86
N ALA A 59 -14.85 -12.02 -13.99
CA ALA A 59 -14.09 -11.01 -13.26
C ALA A 59 -14.30 -11.11 -11.74
N LEU A 60 -15.53 -11.42 -11.29
CA LEU A 60 -15.83 -11.67 -9.89
C LEU A 60 -15.07 -12.91 -9.36
N HIS A 61 -15.03 -13.98 -10.14
CA HIS A 61 -14.29 -15.20 -9.77
C HIS A 61 -12.78 -14.93 -9.63
N VAL A 62 -12.20 -14.19 -10.57
CA VAL A 62 -10.79 -13.75 -10.51
C VAL A 62 -10.55 -12.86 -9.28
N GLU A 63 -11.42 -11.87 -9.03
CA GLU A 63 -11.36 -10.99 -7.86
C GLU A 63 -11.34 -11.81 -6.54
N MET A 64 -12.25 -12.77 -6.39
CA MET A 64 -12.36 -13.61 -5.19
C MET A 64 -11.15 -14.55 -5.02
N THR A 65 -10.68 -15.15 -6.11
CA THR A 65 -9.51 -16.05 -6.11
C THR A 65 -8.26 -15.30 -5.67
N LEU A 66 -7.98 -14.14 -6.29
CA LEU A 66 -6.82 -13.32 -5.95
C LEU A 66 -6.93 -12.77 -4.53
N SER A 67 -8.11 -12.34 -4.09
CA SER A 67 -8.33 -11.90 -2.71
C SER A 67 -7.94 -12.99 -1.70
N SER A 68 -8.36 -14.22 -1.95
CA SER A 68 -8.06 -15.39 -1.10
C SER A 68 -6.58 -15.74 -1.10
N SER A 69 -5.93 -15.78 -2.28
CA SER A 69 -4.48 -15.99 -2.39
C SER A 69 -3.67 -14.92 -1.66
N ARG A 70 -4.16 -13.69 -1.59
CA ARG A 70 -3.46 -12.64 -0.85
C ARG A 70 -3.60 -12.79 0.67
N GLN A 71 -4.64 -13.47 1.18
CA GLN A 71 -4.75 -13.76 2.61
C GLN A 71 -3.58 -14.64 3.05
N THR A 72 -3.16 -15.62 2.24
CA THR A 72 -2.03 -16.49 2.58
C THR A 72 -0.71 -15.73 2.65
N PHE A 73 -0.48 -14.74 1.78
CA PHE A 73 0.71 -13.88 1.85
C PHE A 73 0.78 -12.99 3.10
N ARG A 74 -0.36 -12.78 3.78
CA ARG A 74 -0.47 -11.91 4.96
C ARG A 74 -0.54 -12.68 6.28
N LEU A 75 -0.52 -14.02 6.24
CA LEU A 75 -0.44 -14.84 7.44
C LEU A 75 0.72 -14.38 8.32
N PHE A 76 0.45 -14.24 9.62
CA PHE A 76 1.41 -13.79 10.65
C PHE A 76 1.99 -12.38 10.45
N LYS A 77 1.54 -11.60 9.47
CA LYS A 77 2.06 -10.24 9.22
C LYS A 77 1.79 -9.26 10.37
N PHE A 78 0.84 -9.57 11.27
CA PHE A 78 0.63 -8.82 12.51
C PHE A 78 1.88 -8.83 13.41
N LEU A 79 2.67 -9.92 13.41
CA LEU A 79 3.91 -9.99 14.20
C LEU A 79 4.94 -8.96 13.73
N ASN A 80 5.03 -8.74 12.41
CA ASN A 80 5.91 -7.71 11.86
C ASN A 80 5.49 -6.30 12.32
N VAL A 81 4.18 -6.05 12.40
CA VAL A 81 3.65 -4.77 12.89
C VAL A 81 3.97 -4.61 14.37
N LEU A 82 3.73 -5.65 15.20
CA LEU A 82 4.05 -5.60 16.63
C LEU A 82 5.55 -5.39 16.88
N ALA A 83 6.42 -6.13 16.17
CA ALA A 83 7.86 -5.98 16.28
C ALA A 83 8.31 -4.55 15.91
N ALA A 84 7.73 -3.96 14.87
CA ALA A 84 8.03 -2.59 14.47
C ALA A 84 7.56 -1.52 15.46
N ASN A 85 6.55 -1.84 16.29
CA ASN A 85 6.02 -0.96 17.34
C ASN A 85 6.66 -1.16 18.72
N MET A 86 7.28 -2.31 18.98
CA MET A 86 8.05 -2.53 20.22
C MET A 86 9.31 -1.66 20.28
N VAL A 87 9.82 -1.24 19.12
CA VAL A 87 10.82 -0.17 19.02
C VAL A 87 10.07 1.15 19.16
N TYR A 88 10.08 1.73 20.36
CA TYR A 88 9.46 3.02 20.64
C TYR A 88 9.97 4.09 19.67
N ARG A 89 9.06 4.77 18.95
CA ARG A 89 9.38 5.84 18.00
C ARG A 89 8.97 7.18 18.60
N VAL A 90 9.92 8.09 18.76
CA VAL A 90 9.65 9.51 19.02
C VAL A 90 10.34 10.29 17.90
N ASP A 91 9.68 10.32 16.76
CA ASP A 91 10.29 10.83 15.54
C ASP A 91 9.58 12.10 15.05
N HIS A 92 8.28 12.26 15.35
CA HIS A 92 7.43 13.26 14.70
C HIS A 92 6.54 14.05 15.67
N GLY A 93 6.81 13.94 16.98
CA GLY A 93 6.10 14.65 18.03
C GLY A 93 4.92 13.85 18.59
N ALA A 94 4.63 14.05 19.88
CA ALA A 94 3.77 13.18 20.68
C ALA A 94 2.40 12.89 20.05
N LEU A 95 1.74 13.89 19.45
CA LEU A 95 0.44 13.70 18.80
C LEU A 95 0.53 12.78 17.57
N VAL A 96 1.50 13.01 16.68
CA VAL A 96 1.68 12.22 15.46
C VAL A 96 2.03 10.78 15.82
N ASP A 97 2.93 10.60 16.77
CA ASP A 97 3.41 9.28 17.22
C ASP A 97 2.28 8.46 17.88
N VAL A 98 1.42 9.10 18.67
CA VAL A 98 0.24 8.44 19.27
C VAL A 98 -0.77 8.02 18.20
N ILE A 99 -1.10 8.89 17.24
CA ILE A 99 -2.06 8.55 16.17
C ILE A 99 -1.48 7.45 15.27
N GLN A 100 -0.18 7.49 14.96
CA GLN A 100 0.50 6.45 14.21
C GLN A 100 0.47 5.10 14.95
N SER A 101 0.72 5.10 16.26
CA SER A 101 0.61 3.88 17.10
C SER A 101 -0.80 3.29 17.07
N LEU A 102 -1.84 4.13 17.11
CA LEU A 102 -3.24 3.68 16.96
C LEU A 102 -3.51 3.12 15.56
N ALA A 103 -2.97 3.75 14.51
CA ALA A 103 -3.06 3.24 13.15
C ALA A 103 -2.42 1.85 13.04
N ASP A 104 -1.24 1.67 13.64
CA ASP A 104 -0.50 0.41 13.61
C ASP A 104 -1.19 -0.69 14.42
N LEU A 105 -1.79 -0.36 15.56
CA LEU A 105 -2.64 -1.30 16.29
C LEU A 105 -3.87 -1.71 15.45
N ALA A 106 -4.50 -0.76 14.76
CA ALA A 106 -5.65 -1.06 13.90
C ALA A 106 -5.28 -2.00 12.74
N ILE A 107 -4.13 -1.80 12.07
CA ILE A 107 -3.70 -2.71 11.00
C ILE A 107 -3.27 -4.08 11.55
N ALA A 108 -2.66 -4.16 12.72
CA ALA A 108 -2.35 -5.42 13.38
C ALA A 108 -3.63 -6.23 13.68
N MET A 109 -4.66 -5.57 14.23
CA MET A 109 -5.96 -6.19 14.48
C MET A 109 -6.66 -6.63 13.18
N TRP A 110 -6.54 -5.84 12.11
CA TRP A 110 -6.99 -6.27 10.78
C TRP A 110 -6.33 -7.58 10.34
N PHE A 111 -5.00 -7.69 10.43
CA PHE A 111 -4.28 -8.92 10.07
C PHE A 111 -4.70 -10.12 10.92
N VAL A 112 -4.87 -9.95 12.23
CA VAL A 112 -5.35 -11.03 13.10
C VAL A 112 -6.72 -11.53 12.64
N LEU A 113 -7.66 -10.63 12.38
CA LEU A 113 -9.00 -11.00 11.94
C LEU A 113 -9.03 -11.55 10.50
N ASP A 114 -8.17 -11.07 9.61
CA ASP A 114 -7.97 -11.62 8.26
C ASP A 114 -7.48 -13.08 8.34
N ASN A 115 -6.52 -13.36 9.24
CA ASN A 115 -6.02 -14.71 9.49
C ASN A 115 -7.10 -15.63 10.07
N MET A 116 -7.92 -15.14 11.02
CA MET A 116 -9.07 -15.91 11.54
C MET A 116 -10.10 -16.20 10.45
N SER A 117 -10.42 -15.22 9.59
CA SER A 117 -11.31 -15.43 8.43
C SER A 117 -10.75 -16.50 7.50
N TRP A 118 -9.43 -16.50 7.24
CA TRP A 118 -8.77 -17.52 6.44
C TRP A 118 -8.84 -18.92 7.08
N LEU A 119 -8.57 -19.04 8.39
CA LEU A 119 -8.67 -20.31 9.12
C LEU A 119 -10.08 -20.92 9.07
N CYS A 120 -11.12 -20.09 9.19
CA CYS A 120 -12.50 -20.54 9.03
C CYS A 120 -12.76 -21.07 7.61
N LYS A 121 -12.31 -20.35 6.56
CA LYS A 121 -12.45 -20.79 5.16
C LYS A 121 -11.71 -22.08 4.87
N ALA A 122 -10.55 -22.28 5.50
CA ALA A 122 -9.75 -23.49 5.42
C ALA A 122 -10.33 -24.67 6.24
N LYS A 123 -11.46 -24.46 6.94
CA LYS A 123 -12.10 -25.44 7.85
C LYS A 123 -11.19 -25.90 9.00
N LEU A 124 -10.19 -25.09 9.35
CA LEU A 124 -9.29 -25.34 10.48
C LEU A 124 -9.87 -24.84 11.81
N PHE A 125 -10.87 -23.95 11.75
CA PHE A 125 -11.58 -23.44 12.93
C PHE A 125 -13.08 -23.70 12.83
N ALA A 126 -13.53 -24.82 13.39
CA ALA A 126 -14.87 -25.38 13.18
C ALA A 126 -16.03 -24.51 13.69
N ARG A 127 -15.79 -23.59 14.64
CA ARG A 127 -16.84 -22.78 15.29
C ARG A 127 -16.87 -21.30 14.86
N GLY A 128 -16.04 -20.89 13.91
CA GLY A 128 -15.94 -19.48 13.52
C GLY A 128 -16.70 -19.11 12.25
N ASP A 129 -17.29 -17.91 12.24
CA ASP A 129 -17.90 -17.31 11.05
C ASP A 129 -16.86 -16.48 10.28
N ALA A 130 -16.41 -17.00 9.13
CA ALA A 130 -15.45 -16.33 8.25
C ALA A 130 -15.94 -14.94 7.80
N ALA A 131 -17.24 -14.78 7.58
CA ALA A 131 -17.85 -13.53 7.16
C ALA A 131 -17.89 -12.52 8.32
N GLN A 132 -18.18 -12.97 9.54
CA GLN A 132 -18.09 -12.11 10.74
C GLN A 132 -16.67 -11.60 10.97
N PHE A 133 -15.66 -12.47 10.88
CA PHE A 133 -14.26 -12.05 10.97
C PHE A 133 -13.90 -11.07 9.86
N SER A 134 -14.31 -11.33 8.61
CA SER A 134 -14.07 -10.42 7.49
C SER A 134 -14.73 -9.05 7.69
N ARG A 135 -15.95 -8.98 8.22
CA ARG A 135 -16.64 -7.71 8.54
C ARG A 135 -15.89 -6.91 9.60
N ARG A 136 -15.46 -7.57 10.68
CA ARG A 136 -14.69 -6.93 11.75
C ARG A 136 -13.33 -6.46 11.24
N ALA A 137 -12.65 -7.29 10.43
CA ALA A 137 -11.41 -6.93 9.77
C ALA A 137 -11.60 -5.65 8.92
N GLY A 138 -12.67 -5.58 8.12
CA GLY A 138 -12.99 -4.40 7.31
C GLY A 138 -13.09 -3.10 8.13
N ARG A 139 -13.68 -3.17 9.34
CA ARG A 139 -13.77 -1.99 10.25
C ARG A 139 -12.41 -1.52 10.73
N PHE A 140 -11.53 -2.45 11.13
CA PHE A 140 -10.16 -2.10 11.54
C PHE A 140 -9.33 -1.58 10.38
N TRP A 141 -9.51 -2.12 9.16
CA TRP A 141 -8.84 -1.58 7.98
C TRP A 141 -9.34 -0.16 7.65
N PHE A 142 -10.64 0.09 7.76
CA PHE A 142 -11.18 1.43 7.57
C PHE A 142 -10.64 2.42 8.60
N LEU A 143 -10.64 2.04 9.88
CA LEU A 143 -10.05 2.85 10.95
C LEU A 143 -8.56 3.16 10.67
N ASN A 144 -7.76 2.15 10.32
CA ASN A 144 -6.36 2.33 9.94
C ASN A 144 -6.20 3.31 8.76
N SER A 145 -7.07 3.22 7.74
CA SER A 145 -6.99 4.08 6.56
C SER A 145 -7.28 5.54 6.93
N VAL A 146 -8.29 5.78 7.77
CA VAL A 146 -8.62 7.13 8.29
C VAL A 146 -7.46 7.69 9.12
N LEU A 147 -6.94 6.91 10.07
CA LEU A 147 -5.83 7.35 10.92
C LEU A 147 -4.57 7.66 10.09
N ASN A 148 -4.26 6.83 9.08
CA ASN A 148 -3.14 7.10 8.18
C ASN A 148 -3.32 8.41 7.39
N VAL A 149 -4.53 8.73 6.92
CA VAL A 149 -4.77 10.04 6.28
C VAL A 149 -4.44 11.18 7.24
N VAL A 150 -4.89 11.10 8.50
CA VAL A 150 -4.61 12.13 9.52
C VAL A 150 -3.11 12.24 9.79
N VAL A 151 -2.43 11.11 10.03
CA VAL A 151 -0.98 11.08 10.28
C VAL A 151 -0.20 11.68 9.12
N LYS A 152 -0.49 11.29 7.87
CA LYS A 152 0.25 11.79 6.71
C LYS A 152 -0.03 13.27 6.43
N LEU A 153 -1.20 13.79 6.75
CA LEU A 153 -1.46 15.24 6.68
C LEU A 153 -0.64 16.03 7.71
N LEU A 154 -0.55 15.53 8.95
CA LEU A 154 0.26 16.15 10.00
C LEU A 154 1.76 16.09 9.66
N MET A 155 2.25 14.92 9.24
CA MET A 155 3.65 14.75 8.81
C MET A 155 3.99 15.63 7.61
N LEU A 156 3.08 15.78 6.64
CA LEU A 156 3.33 16.62 5.48
C LEU A 156 3.53 18.09 5.87
N ARG A 157 2.77 18.60 6.84
CA ARG A 157 2.97 19.96 7.36
C ARG A 157 4.34 20.14 8.01
N GLN A 158 4.73 19.21 8.87
CA GLN A 158 6.06 19.23 9.51
C GLN A 158 7.20 19.16 8.47
N LEU A 159 7.05 18.33 7.44
CA LEU A 159 8.03 18.24 6.35
C LEU A 159 8.06 19.51 5.50
N GLN A 160 6.95 20.23 5.35
CA GLN A 160 6.92 21.52 4.66
C GLN A 160 7.68 22.60 5.44
N GLU A 161 7.50 22.66 6.75
CA GLU A 161 8.25 23.55 7.65
C GLU A 161 9.76 23.24 7.60
N GLN A 162 10.13 21.97 7.75
CA GLN A 162 11.53 21.52 7.62
C GLN A 162 12.14 21.86 6.26
N ALA A 163 11.36 21.72 5.17
CA ALA A 163 11.84 22.09 3.84
C ALA A 163 12.08 23.60 3.72
N ALA A 164 11.20 24.44 4.27
CA ALA A 164 11.38 25.89 4.29
C ALA A 164 12.64 26.30 5.09
N GLU A 165 12.84 25.70 6.25
CA GLU A 165 14.05 25.91 7.08
C GLU A 165 15.33 25.47 6.36
N SER A 166 15.31 24.29 5.73
CA SER A 166 16.47 23.77 4.98
C SER A 166 16.84 24.67 3.80
N ARG A 167 15.85 25.24 3.11
CA ARG A 167 16.06 26.20 2.01
C ARG A 167 16.64 27.51 2.52
N ALA A 168 16.08 28.07 3.59
CA ALA A 168 16.60 29.29 4.20
C ALA A 168 18.05 29.13 4.68
N LYS A 169 18.41 27.97 5.25
CA LYS A 169 19.79 27.64 5.64
C LYS A 169 20.71 27.51 4.43
N ALA A 170 20.25 26.91 3.33
CA ALA A 170 21.02 26.76 2.09
C ALA A 170 21.28 28.11 1.39
N ASP A 171 20.33 29.06 1.48
CA ASP A 171 20.48 30.41 0.91
C ASP A 171 21.35 31.32 1.79
N ALA A 172 21.25 31.19 3.12
CA ALA A 172 22.03 31.98 4.08
C ALA A 172 23.50 31.56 4.20
N SER A 173 23.83 30.35 3.76
CA SER A 173 25.15 29.76 3.97
C SER A 173 25.82 29.48 2.62
N GLN A 174 27.07 29.92 2.42
CA GLN A 174 27.97 29.32 1.40
C GLN A 174 28.33 27.84 1.74
N VAL A 175 27.50 27.16 2.51
CA VAL A 175 27.73 25.84 3.07
C VAL A 175 27.24 24.82 2.05
N GLY A 176 28.18 24.43 1.19
CA GLY A 176 28.57 23.05 0.94
C GLY A 176 27.53 21.96 0.63
N GLU A 177 28.05 20.87 0.08
CA GLU A 177 27.40 19.59 -0.17
C GLU A 177 26.42 19.08 0.94
N PRO A 178 26.65 19.26 2.26
CA PRO A 178 25.73 18.75 3.29
C PRO A 178 24.35 19.42 3.32
N ALA A 179 24.24 20.75 3.15
CA ALA A 179 22.94 21.43 3.18
C ALA A 179 22.07 21.01 1.98
N ARG A 180 22.70 20.82 0.81
CA ARG A 180 22.04 20.28 -0.37
C ARG A 180 21.59 18.82 -0.20
N ALA A 181 22.35 18.02 0.55
CA ALA A 181 21.98 16.64 0.85
C ALA A 181 20.77 16.56 1.78
N GLU A 182 20.71 17.41 2.82
CA GLU A 182 19.56 17.51 3.73
C GLU A 182 18.29 17.94 2.99
N MET A 183 18.37 18.98 2.15
CA MET A 183 17.25 19.43 1.33
C MET A 183 16.70 18.31 0.42
N LYS A 184 17.58 17.58 -0.28
CA LYS A 184 17.19 16.43 -1.12
C LYS A 184 16.55 15.31 -0.30
N LEU A 185 17.00 15.09 0.93
CA LEU A 185 16.41 14.09 1.84
C LEU A 185 14.99 14.48 2.24
N VAL A 186 14.77 15.74 2.65
CA VAL A 186 13.45 16.25 3.03
C VAL A 186 12.48 16.20 1.84
N GLU A 187 12.92 16.61 0.65
CA GLU A 187 12.11 16.52 -0.58
C GLU A 187 11.74 15.07 -0.92
N LYS A 188 12.67 14.13 -0.73
CA LYS A 188 12.38 12.70 -0.88
C LYS A 188 11.34 12.23 0.14
N GLN A 189 11.46 12.62 1.40
CA GLN A 189 10.50 12.28 2.45
C GLN A 189 9.11 12.86 2.16
N GLN A 190 9.02 14.11 1.71
CA GLN A 190 7.77 14.73 1.27
C GLN A 190 7.09 13.94 0.15
N ARG A 191 7.85 13.57 -0.89
CA ARG A 191 7.32 12.79 -2.01
C ARG A 191 6.78 11.43 -1.55
N LEU A 192 7.50 10.74 -0.66
CA LEU A 192 7.05 9.46 -0.12
C LEU A 192 5.79 9.64 0.76
N CYS A 193 5.76 10.67 1.60
CA CYS A 193 4.61 11.00 2.44
C CYS A 193 3.36 11.32 1.60
N MET A 194 3.52 12.06 0.50
CA MET A 194 2.43 12.37 -0.44
C MET A 194 1.88 11.13 -1.14
N LEU A 195 2.74 10.18 -1.50
CA LEU A 195 2.32 8.91 -2.08
C LEU A 195 1.57 8.04 -1.07
N ASP A 196 2.03 8.00 0.19
CA ASP A 196 1.34 7.29 1.28
C ASP A 196 -0.02 7.94 1.61
N LEU A 197 -0.09 9.27 1.60
CA LEU A 197 -1.35 10.01 1.76
C LEU A 197 -2.33 9.66 0.63
N SER A 198 -1.86 9.77 -0.62
CA SER A 198 -2.68 9.45 -1.81
C SER A 198 -3.18 8.02 -1.76
N ARG A 199 -2.32 7.06 -1.39
CA ARG A 199 -2.69 5.66 -1.19
C ARG A 199 -3.77 5.51 -0.11
N SER A 200 -3.60 6.17 1.03
CA SER A 200 -4.53 6.08 2.16
C SER A 200 -5.91 6.62 1.79
N VAL A 201 -5.96 7.75 1.07
CA VAL A 201 -7.22 8.31 0.53
C VAL A 201 -7.88 7.36 -0.46
N LEU A 202 -7.12 6.80 -1.42
CA LEU A 202 -7.64 5.84 -2.40
C LEU A 202 -8.09 4.52 -1.76
N ASP A 203 -7.53 4.14 -0.62
CA ASP A 203 -7.95 2.94 0.11
C ASP A 203 -9.20 3.19 0.99
N LEU A 204 -9.68 4.44 1.17
CA LEU A 204 -10.91 4.73 1.93
C LEU A 204 -12.18 4.10 1.32
N PRO A 205 -12.49 4.26 0.01
CA PRO A 205 -13.68 3.62 -0.58
C PRO A 205 -13.62 2.09 -0.48
N ILE A 206 -12.42 1.53 -0.61
CA ILE A 206 -12.15 0.10 -0.57
C ILE A 206 -12.41 -0.45 0.84
N SER A 207 -11.75 0.13 1.83
CA SER A 207 -11.86 -0.30 3.23
C SER A 207 -13.28 -0.07 3.77
N TYR A 208 -13.92 1.04 3.41
CA TYR A 208 -15.32 1.29 3.74
C TYR A 208 -16.25 0.22 3.16
N SER A 209 -16.07 -0.18 1.90
CA SER A 209 -16.90 -1.23 1.28
C SER A 209 -16.79 -2.59 2.00
N MET A 210 -15.67 -2.86 2.67
CA MET A 210 -15.46 -4.09 3.44
C MET A 210 -16.12 -4.09 4.82
N THR A 211 -16.57 -2.95 5.32
CA THR A 211 -17.30 -2.87 6.60
C THR A 211 -18.68 -3.54 6.54
N GLN A 212 -19.22 -3.71 5.33
CA GLN A 212 -20.55 -4.25 5.05
C GLN A 212 -21.67 -3.51 5.80
N LEU A 213 -21.54 -2.18 5.95
CA LEU A 213 -22.60 -1.36 6.53
C LEU A 213 -23.82 -1.28 5.59
N PRO A 214 -25.06 -1.23 6.11
CA PRO A 214 -26.25 -1.53 5.31
C PRO A 214 -26.65 -0.49 4.27
N LYS A 215 -26.16 0.76 4.34
CA LYS A 215 -26.79 1.88 3.64
C LYS A 215 -25.98 2.55 2.52
N GLN A 216 -24.68 2.32 2.38
CA GLN A 216 -23.90 2.94 1.31
C GLN A 216 -22.73 2.02 0.93
N GLN A 217 -22.68 1.58 -0.32
CA GLN A 217 -21.48 0.95 -0.90
C GLN A 217 -21.08 1.74 -2.14
N PHE A 218 -19.79 2.01 -2.28
CA PHE A 218 -19.24 2.57 -3.50
C PHE A 218 -19.43 1.59 -4.66
N SER A 219 -19.61 2.13 -5.87
CA SER A 219 -19.75 1.29 -7.05
C SER A 219 -18.51 0.39 -7.25
N PRO A 220 -18.67 -0.82 -7.82
CA PRO A 220 -17.54 -1.70 -8.12
C PRO A 220 -16.47 -1.02 -8.98
N SER A 221 -16.89 -0.19 -9.95
CA SER A 221 -16.00 0.54 -10.86
C SER A 221 -15.15 1.56 -10.12
N LEU A 222 -15.75 2.38 -9.25
CA LEU A 222 -15.00 3.35 -8.44
C LEU A 222 -14.02 2.65 -7.50
N THR A 223 -14.50 1.62 -6.79
CA THR A 223 -13.66 0.83 -5.87
C THR A 223 -12.50 0.14 -6.61
N GLY A 224 -12.78 -0.38 -7.81
CA GLY A 224 -11.80 -0.98 -8.71
C GLY A 224 -10.75 0.04 -9.14
N ALA A 225 -11.15 1.20 -9.65
CA ALA A 225 -10.25 2.26 -10.09
C ALA A 225 -9.34 2.76 -8.95
N CYS A 226 -9.92 3.07 -7.79
CA CYS A 226 -9.14 3.48 -6.61
C CYS A 226 -8.13 2.38 -6.20
N GLY A 227 -8.56 1.12 -6.21
CA GLY A 227 -7.71 -0.01 -5.87
C GLY A 227 -6.61 -0.29 -6.88
N VAL A 228 -6.84 -0.04 -8.17
CA VAL A 228 -5.81 -0.12 -9.22
C VAL A 228 -4.74 0.94 -8.95
N ILE A 229 -5.13 2.21 -8.81
CA ILE A 229 -4.18 3.33 -8.61
C ILE A 229 -3.39 3.12 -7.32
N SER A 230 -4.07 2.79 -6.20
CA SER A 230 -3.38 2.56 -4.92
C SER A 230 -2.45 1.33 -4.98
N SER A 231 -2.77 0.33 -5.80
CA SER A 231 -1.91 -0.85 -5.99
C SER A 231 -0.70 -0.55 -6.87
N VAL A 232 -0.85 0.26 -7.94
CA VAL A 232 0.28 0.73 -8.75
C VAL A 232 1.28 1.49 -7.90
N ILE A 233 0.82 2.43 -7.06
CA ILE A 233 1.68 3.14 -6.10
C ILE A 233 2.40 2.14 -5.19
N GLY A 234 1.71 1.09 -4.73
CA GLY A 234 2.29 0.05 -3.88
C GLY A 234 3.34 -0.82 -4.56
N CYS A 235 3.08 -1.24 -5.80
CA CYS A 235 4.04 -1.96 -6.62
C CYS A 235 5.27 -1.09 -6.86
N TRP A 236 5.06 0.18 -7.23
CA TRP A 236 6.13 1.15 -7.35
C TRP A 236 6.91 1.20 -6.04
N GLN A 237 6.31 1.51 -4.89
CA GLN A 237 6.99 1.57 -3.57
C GLN A 237 7.85 0.35 -3.22
N GLN A 238 7.53 -0.84 -3.71
CA GLN A 238 8.29 -2.07 -3.47
C GLN A 238 9.31 -2.42 -4.57
N TRP A 239 9.34 -1.66 -5.67
CA TRP A 239 10.24 -1.91 -6.79
C TRP A 239 11.72 -1.68 -6.38
N PRO A 240 12.68 -2.47 -6.88
CA PRO A 240 14.10 -2.29 -6.54
C PRO A 240 14.68 -1.02 -7.18
N GLY A 241 15.65 -0.39 -6.50
CA GLY A 241 16.51 0.65 -7.10
C GLY A 241 15.83 2.00 -7.35
N LYS A 242 15.03 2.48 -6.40
CA LYS A 242 14.25 3.71 -6.52
C LYS A 242 14.75 4.85 -5.66
#